data_AF-A0A7Y1VN75-F1
#
_entry.id   AF-A0A7Y1VN75-F1
#
_cell.length_a   1.000
_cell.length_b   1.000
_cell.length_c   1.000
_cell.angle_alpha   90.00
_cell.angle_beta   90.00
_cell.angle_gamma   90.00
#
_symmetry.space_group_name_H-M   'P 1'
#
loop_
_entity.id
_entity.type
_entity.pdbx_description
1 polymer ?
#
loop_
_entity_poly.entity_id
_entity_poly.type
_entity_poly.pdbx_seq_one_letter_code
_entity_poly.pdbx_strand_id
1 'polypeptide(L)'
;MTDKELIAILRLQRLPRIGDITAKKLIAFCGSPSAVFADKREQLLKIAGIGSWSLEGLHDDIYLKEAMIELEYIQRNKISYSFYQEEGYPSRLVHCPD
;
A
#
# COMPACT_ATOMS: atom_id res chain seq x y z
N MET A 1 -9.74 -8.79 -4.88
CA MET A 1 -8.56 -7.95 -5.19
C MET A 1 -7.82 -8.47 -6.45
N THR A 2 -7.04 -7.65 -7.19
CA THR A 2 -6.18 -8.11 -8.32
C THR A 2 -4.69 -8.16 -7.93
N ASP A 3 -3.84 -8.91 -8.65
CA ASP A 3 -2.40 -8.99 -8.36
C ASP A 3 -1.71 -7.62 -8.39
N LYS A 4 -2.14 -6.72 -9.28
CA LYS A 4 -1.61 -5.35 -9.37
C LYS A 4 -1.89 -4.55 -8.11
N GLU A 5 -3.09 -4.67 -7.56
CA GLU A 5 -3.44 -4.03 -6.29
C GLU A 5 -2.60 -4.62 -5.16
N LEU A 6 -2.40 -5.94 -5.15
CA LEU A 6 -1.65 -6.60 -4.07
C LEU A 6 -0.18 -6.21 -4.09
N ILE A 7 0.46 -6.18 -5.25
CA ILE A 7 1.83 -5.67 -5.41
C ILE A 7 1.92 -4.23 -4.89
N ALA A 8 0.95 -3.38 -5.23
CA ALA A 8 0.96 -2.01 -4.76
C ALA A 8 0.86 -1.91 -3.23
N ILE A 9 0.03 -2.73 -2.57
CA ILE A 9 -0.03 -2.78 -1.10
C ILE A 9 1.29 -3.26 -0.50
N LEU A 10 1.81 -4.39 -0.99
CA LEU A 10 3.06 -4.96 -0.48
C LEU A 10 4.21 -3.95 -0.62
N ARG A 11 4.23 -3.21 -1.73
CA ARG A 11 5.19 -2.13 -1.95
C ARG A 11 5.02 -0.98 -0.96
N LEU A 12 3.79 -0.56 -0.67
CA LEU A 12 3.51 0.46 0.36
C LEU A 12 3.98 0.04 1.75
N GLN A 13 3.86 -1.25 2.09
CA GLN A 13 4.31 -1.80 3.37
C GLN A 13 5.84 -1.88 3.49
N ARG A 14 6.56 -2.00 2.38
CA ARG A 14 8.04 -2.04 2.35
C ARG A 14 8.67 -0.65 2.36
N LEU A 15 7.92 0.37 1.97
CA LEU A 15 8.45 1.74 1.87
C LEU A 15 8.80 2.30 3.26
N PRO A 16 10.02 2.84 3.43
CA PRO A 16 10.41 3.46 4.67
C PRO A 16 9.52 4.68 4.94
N ARG A 17 9.13 4.87 6.20
CA ARG A 17 8.28 6.00 6.65
C ARG A 17 6.84 5.98 6.13
N ILE A 18 6.42 4.92 5.43
CA ILE A 18 5.01 4.66 5.09
C ILE A 18 4.50 3.57 6.03
N GLY A 19 3.89 4.00 7.13
CA GLY A 19 3.11 3.12 8.01
C GLY A 19 1.72 2.85 7.46
N ASP A 20 0.94 2.05 8.17
CA ASP A 20 -0.43 1.68 7.79
C ASP A 20 -1.36 2.90 7.73
N ILE A 21 -1.25 3.88 8.64
CA ILE A 21 -2.03 5.13 8.58
C ILE A 21 -1.75 5.87 7.27
N THR A 22 -0.46 6.05 6.93
CA THR A 22 -0.05 6.78 5.74
C THR A 22 -0.46 6.05 4.46
N ALA A 23 -0.29 4.72 4.43
CA ALA A 23 -0.75 3.89 3.32
C ALA A 23 -2.27 3.98 3.13
N LYS A 24 -3.06 3.88 4.20
CA LYS A 24 -4.53 4.04 4.16
C LYS A 24 -4.92 5.42 3.62
N LYS A 25 -4.25 6.50 4.06
CA LYS A 25 -4.49 7.86 3.55
C LYS A 25 -4.18 7.99 2.06
N LEU A 26 -3.05 7.45 1.61
CA LEU A 26 -2.67 7.44 0.18
C LEU A 26 -3.70 6.71 -0.66
N ILE A 27 -4.08 5.50 -0.24
CA ILE A 27 -5.07 4.67 -0.94
C ILE A 27 -6.43 5.37 -0.97
N ALA A 28 -6.87 5.95 0.16
CA ALA A 28 -8.15 6.65 0.23
C ALA A 28 -8.20 7.90 -0.65
N PHE A 29 -7.08 8.62 -0.78
CA PHE A 29 -6.98 9.81 -1.64
C PHE A 29 -6.93 9.45 -3.13
N CYS A 30 -6.13 8.44 -3.51
CA CYS A 30 -5.96 8.01 -4.90
C CYS A 30 -7.09 7.08 -5.40
N GLY A 31 -7.87 6.49 -4.50
CA GLY A 31 -8.98 5.58 -4.79
C GLY A 31 -8.60 4.10 -4.90
N SER A 32 -7.34 3.77 -5.20
CA SER A 32 -6.83 2.39 -5.16
C SER A 32 -5.34 2.33 -4.80
N PRO A 33 -4.85 1.19 -4.26
CA PRO A 33 -3.42 0.94 -4.08
C PRO A 33 -2.59 1.20 -5.34
N SER A 34 -3.01 0.68 -6.50
CA SER A 34 -2.27 0.88 -7.75
C SER A 34 -2.24 2.35 -8.20
N ALA A 35 -3.31 3.11 -7.93
CA ALA A 35 -3.40 4.52 -8.29
C ALA A 35 -2.35 5.37 -7.55
N VAL A 36 -1.94 4.98 -6.33
CA VAL A 36 -0.89 5.70 -5.58
C VAL A 36 0.41 5.81 -6.37
N PHE A 37 0.76 4.78 -7.15
CA PHE A 37 1.97 4.76 -7.97
C PHE A 37 1.76 5.32 -9.38
N ALA A 38 0.51 5.54 -9.79
CA ALA A 38 0.16 6.20 -11.05
C ALA A 38 0.04 7.73 -10.88
N ASP A 39 -0.29 8.18 -9.67
CA ASP A 39 -0.45 9.58 -9.34
C ASP A 39 0.88 10.35 -9.31
N LYS A 40 0.79 11.66 -9.50
CA LYS A 40 1.98 12.52 -9.43
C LYS A 40 2.34 12.80 -7.98
N ARG A 41 3.64 12.80 -7.68
CA ARG A 41 4.17 13.16 -6.35
C ARG A 41 3.58 14.47 -5.80
N GLU A 42 3.36 15.46 -6.67
CA GLU A 42 2.77 16.76 -6.30
C GLU A 42 1.32 16.65 -5.79
N GLN A 43 0.53 15.69 -6.29
CA GLN A 43 -0.83 15.45 -5.79
C GLN A 43 -0.78 14.75 -4.43
N LEU A 44 0.11 13.77 -4.27
CA LEU A 44 0.30 13.05 -3.02
C LEU A 44 0.75 13.97 -1.88
N LEU A 45 1.55 15.00 -2.19
CA LEU A 45 1.97 16.02 -1.22
C LEU A 45 0.85 16.93 -0.71
N LYS A 46 -0.31 16.95 -1.38
CA LYS A 46 -1.48 17.71 -0.89
C LYS A 46 -2.21 16.99 0.24
N ILE A 47 -1.90 15.71 0.47
CA ILE A 47 -2.54 14.90 1.50
C ILE A 47 -2.02 15.34 2.88
N ALA A 48 -2.94 15.67 3.78
CA ALA A 48 -2.61 16.13 5.12
C ALA A 48 -1.80 15.09 5.92
N GLY A 49 -0.59 15.48 6.32
CA GLY A 49 0.35 14.64 7.05
C GLY A 49 1.29 13.80 6.17
N ILE A 50 1.30 14.01 4.85
CA ILE A 50 2.26 13.38 3.93
C ILE A 50 3.31 14.41 3.51
N GLY A 51 4.56 14.16 3.88
CA GLY A 51 5.69 15.00 3.51
C GLY A 51 6.47 14.46 2.31
N SER A 52 7.36 15.29 1.75
CA SER A 52 8.26 14.88 0.67
C SER A 52 9.16 13.71 1.05
N TRP A 53 9.57 13.64 2.31
CA TRP A 53 10.39 12.56 2.86
C TRP A 53 9.67 11.22 2.98
N SER A 54 8.33 11.22 3.09
CA SER A 54 7.52 10.00 3.12
C SER A 54 7.36 9.39 1.72
N LEU A 55 7.46 10.21 0.67
CA LEU A 55 7.38 9.79 -0.73
C LEU A 55 8.76 9.59 -1.35
N GLU A 56 9.82 9.71 -0.55
CA GLU A 56 11.19 9.41 -0.96
C GLU A 56 11.30 7.91 -1.24
N GLY A 57 11.74 7.55 -2.44
CA GLY A 57 11.80 6.15 -2.86
C GLY A 57 10.47 5.53 -3.26
N LEU A 58 9.34 6.27 -3.31
CA LEU A 58 8.03 5.73 -3.72
C LEU A 58 8.10 4.98 -5.07
N HIS A 59 8.86 5.53 -6.03
CA HIS A 59 9.05 4.94 -7.36
C HIS A 59 10.33 4.12 -7.50
N ASP A 60 11.03 3.84 -6.39
CA ASP A 60 12.24 3.03 -6.44
C ASP A 60 11.91 1.59 -6.84
N ASP A 61 12.72 1.03 -7.73
CA ASP A 61 12.49 -0.28 -8.34
C ASP A 61 12.75 -1.41 -7.34
N ILE A 62 13.58 -1.14 -6.33
CA ILE A 62 13.91 -2.07 -5.25
C ILE A 62 12.62 -2.54 -4.55
N TYR A 63 11.74 -1.60 -4.16
CA TYR A 63 10.49 -1.95 -3.47
C TYR A 63 9.49 -2.68 -4.36
N LEU A 64 9.53 -2.44 -5.68
CA LEU A 64 8.72 -3.19 -6.63
C LEU A 64 9.19 -4.65 -6.69
N LYS A 65 10.50 -4.87 -6.80
CA LYS A 65 11.09 -6.22 -6.79
C LYS A 65 10.80 -6.97 -5.50
N GLU A 66 10.98 -6.32 -4.34
CA GLU A 66 10.65 -6.92 -3.04
C GLU A 66 9.18 -7.32 -2.94
N ALA A 67 8.27 -6.45 -3.40
CA ALA A 67 6.84 -6.75 -3.44
C ALA A 67 6.50 -7.93 -4.36
N MET A 68 7.19 -8.06 -5.49
CA MET A 68 7.00 -9.20 -6.40
C MET A 68 7.50 -10.52 -5.79
N ILE A 69 8.64 -10.51 -5.12
CA ILE A 69 9.18 -11.68 -4.40
C ILE A 69 8.19 -12.11 -3.30
N GLU A 70 7.65 -11.15 -2.56
CA GLU A 70 6.64 -11.40 -1.53
C GLU A 70 5.35 -11.99 -2.12
N LEU A 71 4.86 -11.45 -3.24
CA LEU A 71 3.70 -12.00 -3.93
C LEU A 71 3.93 -13.46 -4.35
N GLU A 72 5.09 -13.76 -4.94
CA GLU A 72 5.45 -15.12 -5.32
C GLU A 72 5.48 -16.05 -4.09
N TYR A 73 6.00 -15.56 -2.97
CA TYR A 73 6.02 -16.31 -1.72
C TYR A 73 4.59 -16.60 -1.21
N ILE A 74 3.70 -15.61 -1.23
CA ILE A 74 2.28 -15.77 -0.84
C ILE A 74 1.61 -16.81 -1.73
N GLN A 75 1.78 -16.72 -3.05
CA GLN A 75 1.17 -17.64 -4.01
C GLN A 75 1.73 -19.06 -3.88
N ARG A 76 3.05 -19.20 -3.79
CA ARG A 76 3.75 -20.49 -3.67
C ARG A 76 3.35 -21.25 -2.42
N ASN A 77 3.19 -20.54 -1.30
CA ASN A 77 2.83 -21.12 -0.02
C ASN A 77 1.30 -21.15 0.23
N LYS A 78 0.49 -20.67 -0.72
CA LYS A 78 -0.97 -20.57 -0.60
C LYS A 78 -1.41 -19.82 0.67
N ILE A 79 -0.70 -18.74 0.98
CA ILE A 79 -0.98 -17.91 2.16
C ILE A 79 -2.25 -17.11 1.89
N SER A 80 -3.22 -17.21 2.79
CA SER A 80 -4.43 -16.39 2.75
C SER A 80 -4.13 -14.98 3.26
N TYR A 81 -4.67 -13.97 2.58
CA TYR A 81 -4.55 -12.58 2.97
C TYR A 81 -5.94 -11.93 3.03
N SER A 82 -6.04 -10.78 3.66
CA SER A 82 -7.29 -10.00 3.73
C SER A 82 -6.95 -8.51 3.69
N PHE A 83 -7.66 -7.76 2.86
CA PHE A 83 -7.48 -6.32 2.76
C PHE A 83 -8.54 -5.56 3.56
N TYR A 84 -8.19 -4.40 4.15
CA TYR A 84 -9.07 -3.69 5.08
C TYR A 84 -10.38 -3.16 4.48
N GLN A 85 -10.49 -3.10 3.15
CA GLN A 85 -11.71 -2.75 2.44
C GLN A 85 -12.46 -3.97 1.86
N GLU A 86 -11.96 -5.19 2.07
CA GLU A 86 -12.65 -6.40 1.63
C GLU A 86 -13.70 -6.84 2.66
N GLU A 87 -14.81 -7.40 2.17
CA GLU A 87 -15.97 -7.81 2.96
C GLU A 87 -15.64 -8.85 4.04
N GLY A 88 -14.56 -9.62 3.85
CA GLY A 88 -14.06 -10.61 4.80
C GLY A 88 -13.19 -10.04 5.92
N TYR A 89 -12.89 -8.74 5.93
CA TYR A 89 -12.04 -8.13 6.96
C TYR A 89 -12.85 -7.84 8.23
N PRO A 90 -12.38 -8.26 9.44
CA PRO A 90 -13.18 -8.12 10.65
C PRO A 90 -13.49 -6.65 10.98
N SER A 91 -14.77 -6.31 11.11
CA SER A 91 -15.22 -4.93 11.31
C SER A 91 -14.63 -4.25 12.55
N ARG A 92 -14.28 -5.03 13.57
CA ARG A 92 -13.62 -4.53 14.79
C ARG A 92 -12.16 -4.09 14.55
N LEU A 93 -11.48 -4.67 13.57
CA LEU A 93 -10.11 -4.30 13.20
C LEU A 93 -10.07 -3.08 12.26
N VAL A 94 -11.15 -2.81 11.51
CA VAL A 94 -11.25 -1.63 10.61
C VAL A 94 -11.10 -0.34 11.40
N HIS A 95 -11.66 -0.29 12.60
CA HIS A 95 -11.67 0.90 13.46
C HIS A 95 -10.47 0.98 14.42
N CYS A 96 -9.49 0.08 14.30
CA CYS A 96 -8.30 0.13 15.15
C CYS A 96 -7.36 1.24 14.65
N PRO A 97 -7.12 2.29 15.47
CA PRO A 97 -6.06 3.25 15.18
C PRO A 97 -4.74 2.62 15.68
N ASP A 98 -3.99 2.02 14.77
CA ASP A 98 -2.56 1.73 15.01
C ASP A 98 -1.76 2.98 14.66
#